data_AF-A0A0J1C121-F1
#
_entry.id   AF-A0A0J1C121-F1
#
_cell.length_a   1.000
_cell.length_b   1.000
_cell.length_c   1.000
_cell.angle_alpha   90.00
_cell.angle_beta   90.00
_cell.angle_gamma   90.00
#
_symmetry.space_group_name_H-M   'P 1'
#
loop_
_entity.id
_entity.type
_entity.pdbx_description
1 polymer ?
#
loop_
_entity_poly.entity_id
_entity_poly.type
_entity_poly.pdbx_seq_one_letter_code
_entity_poly.pdbx_strand_id
1 'polypeptide(L)'
;EPGAPVVTIVEDKNNDGYINADELDGDINVSVELPKDAAAGDTLTVTDNAGNEQKVVLTPEQIAAGKVEVTLPAPQDGGKIEVSATVTDVAGNTGPAGTDSATVDTTVYKGLVIEITEDANNDGYINAAELKGNDIDVRVTLPEGAAAGDTLTVSGSGNTDKVITLTPEQVKAGYVDVKFNPTGDNTDFVATASIRD
;
A
#
# COMPACT_ATOMS: atom_id res chain seq x y z
N GLU A 1 10.86 35.16 14.94
CA GLU A 1 10.65 33.71 14.87
C GLU A 1 9.96 33.42 13.56
N PRO A 2 10.53 32.56 12.71
CA PRO A 2 9.96 32.17 11.42
C PRO A 2 8.58 31.52 11.57
N GLY A 3 7.75 31.58 10.52
CA GLY A 3 6.51 30.83 10.42
C GLY A 3 6.73 29.32 10.24
N ALA A 4 5.63 28.54 10.23
CA ALA A 4 5.71 27.13 9.87
C ALA A 4 5.95 26.97 8.36
N PRO A 5 6.89 26.10 7.95
CA PRO A 5 6.96 25.67 6.56
C PRO A 5 5.74 24.79 6.21
N VAL A 6 5.53 24.55 4.92
CA VAL A 6 4.58 23.53 4.43
C VAL A 6 5.39 22.36 3.88
N VAL A 7 5.11 21.15 4.38
CA VAL A 7 5.79 19.93 3.95
C VAL A 7 4.86 19.17 3.01
N THR A 8 5.41 18.64 1.92
CA THR A 8 4.69 17.79 0.98
C THR A 8 5.58 16.62 0.58
N ILE A 9 5.11 15.40 0.81
CA ILE A 9 5.69 14.18 0.28
C ILE A 9 5.27 14.08 -1.19
N VAL A 10 6.25 14.15 -2.10
CA VAL A 10 6.00 14.32 -3.54
C VAL A 10 5.49 13.03 -4.18
N GLU A 11 5.87 11.87 -3.65
CA GLU A 11 5.43 10.57 -4.14
C GLU A 11 3.93 10.33 -3.89
N ASP A 12 3.34 10.87 -2.83
CA ASP A 12 1.88 10.82 -2.57
C ASP A 12 1.15 11.80 -3.50
N LYS A 13 1.15 11.49 -4.80
CA LYS A 13 0.72 12.38 -5.88
C LYS A 13 -0.77 12.71 -5.80
N ASN A 14 -1.56 11.80 -5.26
CA ASN A 14 -3.01 11.96 -5.13
C ASN A 14 -3.41 12.43 -3.70
N ASN A 15 -2.44 12.53 -2.78
CA ASN A 15 -2.60 12.93 -1.39
C ASN A 15 -3.65 12.09 -0.65
N ASP A 16 -3.66 10.78 -0.89
CA ASP A 16 -4.56 9.82 -0.24
C ASP A 16 -3.96 9.21 1.04
N GLY A 17 -2.71 9.56 1.36
CA GLY A 17 -1.98 9.07 2.53
C GLY A 17 -1.26 7.75 2.30
N TYR A 18 -1.25 7.23 1.06
CA TYR A 18 -0.50 6.06 0.65
C TYR A 18 0.45 6.40 -0.49
N ILE A 19 1.56 5.65 -0.56
CA ILE A 19 2.51 5.70 -1.66
C ILE A 19 2.51 4.32 -2.30
N ASN A 20 1.84 4.21 -3.44
CA ASN A 20 1.69 2.93 -4.13
C ASN A 20 2.87 2.58 -5.07
N ALA A 21 2.82 1.40 -5.68
CA ALA A 21 3.88 0.91 -6.58
C ALA A 21 4.08 1.78 -7.85
N ASP A 22 3.06 2.52 -8.30
CA ASP A 22 3.17 3.45 -9.42
C ASP A 22 3.68 4.84 -8.98
N GLU A 23 3.55 5.14 -7.69
CA GLU A 23 3.96 6.39 -7.06
C GLU A 23 5.41 6.39 -6.59
N LEU A 24 5.86 5.30 -5.97
CA LEU A 24 7.20 5.17 -5.42
C LEU A 24 8.26 5.11 -6.53
N ASP A 25 9.20 6.07 -6.53
CA ASP A 25 10.33 6.13 -7.46
C ASP A 25 11.67 6.26 -6.69
N GLY A 26 12.07 5.17 -6.01
CA GLY A 26 13.30 5.13 -5.23
C GLY A 26 13.13 5.68 -3.81
N ASP A 27 13.89 6.71 -3.47
CA ASP A 27 13.80 7.40 -2.18
C ASP A 27 12.60 8.38 -2.16
N ILE A 28 12.15 8.78 -0.97
CA ILE A 28 11.06 9.73 -0.77
C ILE A 28 11.55 11.16 -0.98
N ASN A 29 10.98 11.85 -1.95
CA ASN A 29 11.22 13.26 -2.20
C ASN A 29 10.23 14.10 -1.40
N VAL A 30 10.76 15.09 -0.69
CA VAL A 30 9.96 16.02 0.12
C VAL A 30 10.21 17.43 -0.38
N SER A 31 9.12 18.12 -0.72
CA SER A 31 9.13 19.55 -0.99
C SER A 31 8.73 20.30 0.26
N VAL A 32 9.61 21.20 0.72
CA VAL A 32 9.36 22.07 1.87
C VAL A 32 9.19 23.50 1.37
N GLU A 33 7.96 24.01 1.35
CA GLU A 33 7.68 25.43 1.09
C GLU A 33 8.07 26.25 2.33
N LEU A 34 8.86 27.28 2.11
CA LEU A 34 9.40 28.13 3.17
C LEU A 34 8.37 29.18 3.60
N PRO A 35 8.29 29.50 4.90
CA PRO A 35 7.41 30.57 5.37
C PRO A 35 7.89 31.93 4.82
N LYS A 36 6.97 32.88 4.65
CA LYS A 36 7.25 34.19 4.02
C LYS A 36 8.31 35.03 4.72
N ASP A 37 8.52 34.78 6.00
CA ASP A 37 9.49 35.45 6.86
C ASP A 37 10.83 34.69 6.99
N ALA A 38 10.99 33.56 6.31
CA ALA A 38 12.30 32.92 6.15
C ALA A 38 13.25 33.84 5.37
N ALA A 39 14.51 33.85 5.80
CA ALA A 39 15.57 34.64 5.20
C ALA A 39 16.83 33.81 4.94
N ALA A 40 17.69 34.31 4.05
CA ALA A 40 18.97 33.66 3.78
C ALA A 40 19.84 33.70 5.06
N GLY A 41 20.44 32.56 5.40
CA GLY A 41 21.16 32.34 6.64
C GLY A 41 20.35 31.67 7.75
N ASP A 42 19.02 31.64 7.65
CA ASP A 42 18.20 30.81 8.55
C ASP A 42 18.49 29.32 8.30
N THR A 43 18.18 28.47 9.28
CA THR A 43 18.39 27.02 9.18
C THR A 43 17.06 26.30 9.08
N LEU A 44 16.81 25.62 7.96
CA LEU A 44 15.76 24.63 7.83
C LEU A 44 16.24 23.30 8.42
N THR A 45 15.46 22.73 9.33
CA THR A 45 15.68 21.38 9.86
C THR A 45 14.51 20.49 9.44
N VAL A 46 14.80 19.44 8.66
CA VAL A 46 13.83 18.40 8.28
C VAL A 46 14.15 17.12 9.05
N THR A 47 13.14 16.51 9.64
CA THR A 47 13.25 15.33 10.50
C THR A 47 12.34 14.23 10.01
N ASP A 48 12.86 13.01 9.86
CA ASP A 48 12.06 11.82 9.55
C ASP A 48 11.49 11.16 10.83
N ASN A 49 10.67 10.12 10.66
CA ASN A 49 10.05 9.38 11.76
C ASN A 49 11.03 8.54 12.58
N ALA A 50 12.26 8.32 12.09
CA ALA A 50 13.34 7.70 12.85
C ALA A 50 14.15 8.73 13.68
N GLY A 51 13.84 10.02 13.54
CA GLY A 51 14.53 11.12 14.22
C GLY A 51 15.82 11.56 13.53
N ASN A 52 16.08 11.12 12.30
CA ASN A 52 17.22 11.60 11.52
C ASN A 52 16.93 13.03 11.04
N GLU A 53 17.90 13.93 11.22
CA GLU A 53 17.78 15.33 10.83
C GLU A 53 18.62 15.65 9.60
N GLN A 54 18.04 16.36 8.64
CA GLN A 54 18.75 17.08 7.59
C GLN A 54 18.66 18.59 7.85
N LYS A 55 19.82 19.24 7.97
CA LYS A 55 19.92 20.68 8.22
C LYS A 55 20.44 21.41 6.99
N VAL A 56 19.69 22.41 6.55
CA VAL A 56 20.00 23.24 5.39
C VAL A 56 20.05 24.70 5.81
N VAL A 57 21.21 25.33 5.67
CA VAL A 57 21.30 26.79 5.79
C VAL A 57 20.73 27.40 4.51
N LEU A 58 19.69 28.21 4.65
CA LEU A 58 18.95 28.77 3.53
C LEU A 58 19.81 29.75 2.73
N THR A 59 19.90 29.50 1.43
CA THR A 59 20.58 30.37 0.47
C THR A 59 19.63 31.43 -0.10
N PRO A 60 20.14 32.57 -0.61
CA PRO A 60 19.30 33.54 -1.31
C PRO A 60 18.50 32.92 -2.47
N GLU A 61 19.07 31.93 -3.15
CA GLU A 61 18.43 31.22 -4.26
C GLU A 61 17.23 30.38 -3.79
N GLN A 62 17.36 29.67 -2.67
CA GLN A 62 16.27 28.90 -2.07
C GLN A 62 15.15 29.81 -1.55
N ILE A 63 15.51 30.93 -0.93
CA ILE A 63 14.53 31.95 -0.51
C ILE A 63 13.78 32.51 -1.72
N ALA A 64 14.49 32.81 -2.82
CA ALA A 64 13.87 33.29 -4.05
C ALA A 64 12.97 32.23 -4.71
N ALA A 65 13.34 30.95 -4.63
CA ALA A 65 12.51 29.85 -5.09
C ALA A 65 11.30 29.58 -4.17
N GLY A 66 11.39 29.99 -2.90
CA GLY A 66 10.35 29.80 -1.88
C GLY A 66 10.24 28.36 -1.36
N LYS A 67 11.13 27.46 -1.77
CA LYS A 67 11.09 26.06 -1.37
C LYS A 67 12.47 25.42 -1.32
N VAL A 68 12.58 24.32 -0.57
CA VAL A 68 13.74 23.42 -0.52
C VAL A 68 13.25 22.00 -0.78
N GLU A 69 13.97 21.27 -1.64
CA GLU A 69 13.72 19.85 -1.89
C GLU A 69 14.75 19.04 -1.12
N VAL A 70 14.29 17.99 -0.44
CA VAL A 70 15.12 17.04 0.29
C VAL A 70 14.68 15.61 -0.04
N THR A 71 15.57 14.66 0.19
CA THR A 71 15.30 13.25 -0.10
C THR A 71 15.55 12.42 1.17
N LEU A 72 14.63 11.52 1.48
CA LEU A 72 14.66 10.64 2.64
C LEU A 72 14.59 9.18 2.17
N PRO A 73 15.26 8.23 2.84
CA PRO A 73 15.14 6.81 2.49
C PRO A 73 13.69 6.34 2.55
N ALA A 74 13.25 5.59 1.54
CA ALA A 74 11.94 4.96 1.56
C ALA A 74 11.87 3.87 2.64
N PRO A 75 10.83 3.86 3.51
CA PRO A 75 10.52 2.72 4.35
C PRO A 75 10.29 1.45 3.51
N GLN A 76 10.41 0.28 4.13
CA GLN A 76 9.89 -0.94 3.51
C GLN A 76 8.36 -0.87 3.35
N ASP A 77 7.84 -1.71 2.47
CA ASP A 77 6.41 -1.91 2.26
C ASP A 77 5.63 -2.10 3.59
N GLY A 78 4.47 -1.46 3.70
CA GLY A 78 3.70 -1.29 4.93
C GLY A 78 4.27 -0.28 5.94
N GLY A 79 5.41 0.33 5.63
CA GLY A 79 6.10 1.29 6.49
C GLY A 79 5.54 2.71 6.39
N LYS A 80 5.41 3.38 7.53
CA LYS A 80 5.02 4.80 7.58
C LYS A 80 6.24 5.71 7.38
N ILE A 81 6.09 6.74 6.55
CA ILE A 81 6.95 7.92 6.51
C ILE A 81 6.21 9.09 7.17
N GLU A 82 6.87 9.78 8.09
CA GLU A 82 6.36 11.01 8.69
C GLU A 82 7.50 12.01 8.72
N VAL A 83 7.23 13.20 8.20
CA VAL A 83 8.23 14.24 7.98
C VAL A 83 7.79 15.49 8.72
N SER A 84 8.73 16.07 9.48
CA SER A 84 8.54 17.33 10.18
C SER A 84 9.61 18.31 9.74
N ALA A 85 9.24 19.58 9.54
CA ALA A 85 10.18 20.63 9.16
C ALA A 85 9.99 21.87 10.02
N THR A 86 11.09 22.47 10.48
CA THR A 86 11.11 23.74 11.22
C THR A 86 12.16 24.69 10.64
N VAL A 87 11.95 25.99 10.80
CA VAL A 87 12.94 27.02 10.43
C VAL A 87 13.41 27.75 11.69
N THR A 88 14.72 27.82 11.87
CA THR A 88 15.39 28.55 12.95
C THR A 88 16.09 29.79 12.39
N ASP A 89 15.76 30.97 12.90
CA ASP A 89 16.42 32.21 12.47
C ASP A 89 17.87 32.31 12.98
N VAL A 90 18.64 33.24 12.42
CA VAL A 90 20.04 33.49 12.84
C VAL A 90 20.20 33.91 14.31
N ALA A 91 19.12 34.37 14.95
CA ALA A 91 19.10 34.70 16.38
C ALA A 91 18.79 33.48 17.27
N GLY A 92 18.45 32.33 16.67
CA GLY A 92 18.17 31.07 17.35
C GLY A 92 16.69 30.84 17.68
N ASN A 93 15.77 31.68 17.19
CA ASN A 93 14.34 31.45 17.39
C ASN A 93 13.83 30.44 16.37
N THR A 94 13.22 29.35 16.84
CA THR A 94 12.69 28.28 15.98
C THR A 94 11.19 28.38 15.89
N GLY A 95 10.67 28.45 14.66
CA GLY A 95 9.25 28.49 14.36
C GLY A 95 8.50 27.19 14.65
N PRO A 96 7.16 27.21 14.55
CA PRO A 96 6.36 26.00 14.57
C PRO A 96 6.71 25.05 13.42
N ALA A 97 6.43 23.76 13.58
CA ALA A 97 6.69 22.76 12.57
C ALA A 97 5.57 22.68 11.51
N GLY A 98 5.97 22.45 10.26
CA GLY A 98 5.12 21.86 9.22
C GLY A 98 5.33 20.34 9.21
N THR A 99 4.28 19.58 8.89
CA THR A 99 4.36 18.12 8.89
C THR A 99 3.58 17.51 7.73
N ASP A 100 4.04 16.36 7.25
CA ASP A 100 3.30 15.51 6.32
C ASP A 100 3.59 14.02 6.61
N SER A 101 2.70 13.12 6.20
CA SER A 101 2.89 11.68 6.39
C SER A 101 2.12 10.84 5.39
N ALA A 102 2.72 9.73 4.98
CA ALA A 102 2.09 8.71 4.15
C ALA A 102 2.56 7.31 4.56
N THR A 103 1.85 6.27 4.11
CA THR A 103 2.25 4.87 4.28
C THR A 103 2.70 4.31 2.93
N VAL A 104 3.87 3.71 2.86
CA VAL A 104 4.32 3.01 1.66
C VAL A 104 3.53 1.71 1.56
N ASP A 105 2.76 1.56 0.48
CA ASP A 105 2.03 0.33 0.16
C ASP A 105 2.19 0.01 -1.34
N THR A 106 3.29 -0.66 -1.63
CA THR A 106 3.68 -1.11 -2.96
C THR A 106 3.15 -2.50 -3.28
N THR A 107 2.19 -3.02 -2.49
CA THR A 107 1.64 -4.35 -2.68
C THR A 107 0.99 -4.47 -4.05
N VAL A 108 1.44 -5.43 -4.85
CA VAL A 108 0.83 -5.78 -6.14
C VAL A 108 0.58 -7.26 -6.19
N TYR A 109 -0.68 -7.65 -6.33
CA TYR A 109 -1.07 -9.05 -6.46
C TYR A 109 -0.88 -9.55 -7.89
N LYS A 110 0.05 -10.50 -8.08
CA LYS A 110 0.33 -11.14 -9.38
C LYS A 110 0.17 -12.65 -9.31
N GLY A 111 -0.52 -13.22 -10.29
CA GLY A 111 -0.64 -14.67 -10.41
C GLY A 111 -1.72 -15.33 -9.53
N LEU A 112 -2.79 -14.60 -9.19
CA LEU A 112 -3.96 -15.19 -8.54
C LEU A 112 -4.62 -16.17 -9.53
N VAL A 113 -4.75 -17.43 -9.14
CA VAL A 113 -5.34 -18.48 -9.99
C VAL A 113 -6.46 -19.17 -9.23
N ILE A 114 -7.56 -19.47 -9.91
CA ILE A 114 -8.68 -20.24 -9.37
C ILE A 114 -8.93 -21.46 -10.24
N GLU A 115 -9.18 -22.60 -9.59
CA GLU A 115 -9.45 -23.88 -10.21
C GLU A 115 -10.66 -24.52 -9.51
N ILE A 116 -11.59 -25.07 -10.29
CA ILE A 116 -12.66 -25.92 -9.76
C ILE A 116 -12.08 -27.34 -9.70
N THR A 117 -11.55 -27.72 -8.55
CA THR A 117 -10.87 -29.01 -8.39
C THR A 117 -11.83 -30.20 -8.44
N GLU A 118 -13.13 -29.96 -8.32
CA GLU A 118 -14.16 -30.98 -8.56
C GLU A 118 -14.13 -31.50 -10.00
N ASP A 119 -13.84 -30.63 -10.99
CA ASP A 119 -13.64 -31.02 -12.40
C ASP A 119 -12.25 -31.65 -12.57
N ALA A 120 -12.11 -32.87 -12.06
CA ALA A 120 -10.82 -33.55 -11.95
C ALA A 120 -10.17 -33.88 -13.30
N ASN A 121 -10.94 -33.93 -14.39
CA ASN A 121 -10.44 -34.22 -15.73
C ASN A 121 -10.31 -32.94 -16.59
N ASN A 122 -10.78 -31.79 -16.07
CA ASN A 122 -10.80 -30.48 -16.71
C ASN A 122 -11.45 -30.49 -18.10
N ASP A 123 -12.56 -31.22 -18.24
CA ASP A 123 -13.36 -31.31 -19.46
C ASP A 123 -14.50 -30.27 -19.53
N GLY A 124 -14.66 -29.47 -18.47
CA GLY A 124 -15.66 -28.41 -18.36
C GLY A 124 -17.01 -28.88 -17.83
N TYR A 125 -17.13 -30.14 -17.41
CA TYR A 125 -18.33 -30.69 -16.80
C TYR A 125 -18.03 -31.25 -15.41
N ILE A 126 -18.98 -31.08 -14.49
CA ILE A 126 -18.98 -31.78 -13.21
C ILE A 126 -20.04 -32.86 -13.29
N ASN A 127 -19.60 -34.11 -13.45
CA ASN A 127 -20.47 -35.27 -13.56
C ASN A 127 -20.64 -36.00 -12.21
N ALA A 128 -21.50 -37.02 -12.13
CA ALA A 128 -21.74 -37.76 -10.89
C ALA A 128 -20.52 -38.55 -10.37
N ALA A 129 -19.56 -38.87 -11.25
CA ALA A 129 -18.31 -39.51 -10.86
C ALA A 129 -17.34 -38.52 -10.22
N GLU A 130 -17.35 -37.26 -10.66
CA GLU A 130 -16.64 -36.15 -10.04
C GLU A 130 -17.33 -35.73 -8.75
N LEU A 131 -18.59 -35.28 -8.79
CA LEU A 131 -19.33 -34.68 -7.67
C LEU A 131 -19.38 -35.58 -6.42
N LYS A 132 -18.42 -35.40 -5.52
CA LYS A 132 -18.37 -36.05 -4.20
C LYS A 132 -18.80 -35.07 -3.12
N GLY A 133 -19.17 -35.58 -1.95
CA GLY A 133 -19.50 -34.74 -0.80
C GLY A 133 -20.78 -33.89 -0.91
N ASN A 134 -21.42 -33.82 -2.08
CA ASN A 134 -22.49 -32.87 -2.39
C ASN A 134 -22.02 -31.42 -2.19
N ASP A 135 -20.76 -31.16 -2.52
CA ASP A 135 -20.14 -29.85 -2.63
C ASP A 135 -19.31 -29.77 -3.93
N ILE A 136 -18.98 -28.56 -4.35
CA ILE A 136 -18.01 -28.31 -5.41
C ILE A 136 -16.75 -27.78 -4.72
N ASP A 137 -15.68 -28.57 -4.81
CA ASP A 137 -14.35 -28.17 -4.33
C ASP A 137 -13.71 -27.16 -5.30
N VAL A 138 -13.28 -26.02 -4.75
CA VAL A 138 -12.61 -24.93 -5.48
C VAL A 138 -11.32 -24.58 -4.75
N ARG A 139 -10.22 -24.48 -5.51
CA ARG A 139 -8.92 -24.04 -5.01
C ARG A 139 -8.57 -22.67 -5.57
N VAL A 140 -8.13 -21.78 -4.70
CA VAL A 140 -7.48 -20.53 -5.09
C VAL A 140 -6.00 -20.62 -4.76
N THR A 141 -5.15 -20.57 -5.77
CA THR A 141 -3.70 -20.40 -5.58
C THR A 141 -3.42 -18.91 -5.34
N LEU A 142 -2.75 -18.61 -4.23
CA LEU A 142 -2.50 -17.25 -3.78
C LEU A 142 -1.43 -16.58 -4.67
N PRO A 143 -1.60 -15.28 -4.98
CA PRO A 143 -0.65 -14.53 -5.79
C PRO A 143 0.62 -14.21 -5.00
N GLU A 144 1.67 -13.81 -5.73
CA GLU A 144 2.77 -13.05 -5.13
C GLU A 144 2.22 -11.76 -4.49
N GLY A 145 2.78 -11.37 -3.35
CA GLY A 145 2.30 -10.24 -2.56
C GLY A 145 1.24 -10.60 -1.52
N ALA A 146 0.61 -11.78 -1.61
CA ALA A 146 -0.34 -12.23 -0.59
C ALA A 146 0.33 -12.40 0.78
N ALA A 147 -0.19 -11.70 1.78
CA ALA A 147 0.27 -11.74 3.16
C ALA A 147 -0.86 -12.19 4.11
N ALA A 148 -0.48 -12.49 5.35
CA ALA A 148 -1.47 -12.82 6.37
C ALA A 148 -2.15 -11.53 6.83
N GLY A 149 -3.47 -11.53 6.88
CA GLY A 149 -4.27 -10.31 7.09
C GLY A 149 -5.05 -9.91 5.83
N ASP A 150 -4.51 -10.17 4.64
CA ASP A 150 -5.17 -9.89 3.36
C ASP A 150 -6.54 -10.57 3.28
N THR A 151 -7.46 -9.92 2.59
CA THR A 151 -8.82 -10.42 2.36
C THR A 151 -8.95 -11.09 0.99
N LEU A 152 -9.06 -12.41 0.98
CA LEU A 152 -9.47 -13.19 -0.18
C LEU A 152 -11.00 -13.31 -0.22
N THR A 153 -11.60 -12.90 -1.33
CA THR A 153 -13.02 -13.14 -1.64
C THR A 153 -13.13 -14.16 -2.75
N VAL A 154 -13.89 -15.24 -2.52
CA VAL A 154 -14.19 -16.27 -3.52
C VAL A 154 -15.69 -16.34 -3.74
N SER A 155 -16.12 -16.20 -5.00
CA SER A 155 -17.53 -16.34 -5.40
C SER A 155 -17.76 -17.69 -6.08
N GLY A 156 -19.00 -18.17 -6.01
CA GLY A 156 -19.47 -19.37 -6.70
C GLY A 156 -20.94 -19.20 -7.11
N SER A 157 -21.30 -19.63 -8.33
CA SER A 157 -22.67 -19.52 -8.85
C SER A 157 -23.73 -19.93 -7.82
N GLY A 158 -24.69 -19.05 -7.54
CA GLY A 158 -25.81 -19.34 -6.64
C GLY A 158 -25.46 -19.47 -5.16
N ASN A 159 -24.21 -19.17 -4.76
CA ASN A 159 -23.74 -19.24 -3.39
C ASN A 159 -23.45 -17.85 -2.81
N THR A 160 -23.41 -17.75 -1.49
CA THR A 160 -22.84 -16.57 -0.81
C THR A 160 -21.32 -16.60 -0.93
N ASP A 161 -20.72 -15.44 -1.22
CA ASP A 161 -19.27 -15.28 -1.27
C ASP A 161 -18.60 -15.74 0.02
N LYS A 162 -17.44 -16.39 -0.13
CA LYS A 162 -16.54 -16.73 0.97
C LYS A 162 -15.54 -15.59 1.11
N VAL A 163 -15.63 -14.84 2.20
CA VAL A 163 -14.68 -13.79 2.57
C VAL A 163 -13.74 -14.34 3.63
N ILE A 164 -12.44 -14.37 3.33
CA ILE A 164 -11.42 -15.09 4.09
C ILE A 164 -10.28 -14.11 4.38
N THR A 165 -10.00 -13.86 5.65
CA THR A 165 -8.75 -13.25 6.09
C THR A 165 -7.65 -14.30 6.05
N LEU A 166 -6.62 -14.09 5.23
CA LEU A 166 -5.55 -15.05 5.04
C LEU A 166 -4.77 -15.29 6.33
N THR A 167 -4.54 -16.56 6.66
CA THR A 167 -3.69 -16.94 7.79
C THR A 167 -2.24 -17.18 7.33
N PRO A 168 -1.25 -17.10 8.25
CA PRO A 168 0.13 -17.45 7.92
C PRO A 168 0.29 -18.86 7.35
N GLU A 169 -0.53 -19.82 7.79
CA GLU A 169 -0.53 -21.19 7.27
C GLU A 169 -1.03 -21.27 5.82
N GLN A 170 -2.05 -20.50 5.46
CA GLN A 170 -2.57 -20.44 4.09
C GLN A 170 -1.56 -19.78 3.15
N VAL A 171 -0.97 -18.65 3.56
CA VAL A 171 0.11 -17.98 2.82
C VAL A 171 1.30 -18.92 2.62
N LYS A 172 1.68 -19.66 3.66
CA LYS A 172 2.74 -20.67 3.58
C LYS A 172 2.38 -21.84 2.67
N ALA A 173 1.13 -22.28 2.66
CA ALA A 173 0.65 -23.34 1.77
C ALA A 173 0.58 -22.86 0.30
N GLY A 174 0.39 -21.54 0.09
CA GLY A 174 0.28 -20.92 -1.22
C GLY A 174 -1.09 -21.07 -1.86
N TYR A 175 -2.09 -21.60 -1.14
CA TYR A 175 -3.45 -21.76 -1.66
C TYR A 175 -4.50 -21.80 -0.53
N VAL A 176 -5.76 -21.58 -0.91
CA VAL A 176 -6.95 -21.72 -0.06
C VAL A 176 -7.97 -22.60 -0.78
N ASP A 177 -8.42 -23.66 -0.10
CA ASP A 177 -9.52 -24.51 -0.58
C ASP A 177 -10.84 -24.05 0.03
N VAL A 178 -11.87 -23.91 -0.80
CA VAL A 178 -13.23 -23.57 -0.40
C VAL A 178 -14.23 -24.54 -1.02
N LYS A 179 -15.38 -24.66 -0.36
CA LYS A 179 -16.49 -25.51 -0.77
C LYS A 179 -17.73 -24.66 -1.04
N PHE A 180 -18.39 -24.94 -2.15
CA PHE A 180 -19.67 -24.35 -2.53
C PHE A 180 -20.74 -25.43 -2.67
N ASN A 181 -22.01 -25.06 -2.47
CA ASN A 181 -23.10 -25.96 -2.81
C ASN A 181 -23.18 -26.09 -4.34
N PRO A 182 -23.44 -27.31 -4.86
CA PRO A 182 -23.63 -27.50 -6.29
C PRO A 182 -24.85 -26.73 -6.79
N THR A 183 -24.79 -26.29 -8.04
CA THR A 183 -25.97 -25.79 -8.74
C THR A 183 -26.83 -26.98 -9.22
N GLY A 184 -28.02 -26.69 -9.76
CA GLY A 184 -28.89 -27.75 -10.30
C GLY A 184 -28.33 -28.42 -11.55
N ASP A 185 -28.89 -29.57 -11.92
CA ASP A 185 -28.49 -30.28 -13.14
C ASP A 185 -28.61 -29.38 -14.39
N ASN A 186 -27.66 -29.53 -15.32
CA ASN A 186 -27.60 -28.77 -16.58
C ASN A 186 -27.52 -27.24 -16.36
N THR A 187 -26.80 -26.81 -15.33
CA THR A 187 -26.50 -25.40 -15.08
C THR A 187 -25.00 -25.17 -14.98
N ASP A 188 -24.56 -23.94 -15.26
CA ASP A 188 -23.16 -23.57 -15.17
C ASP A 188 -22.78 -23.20 -13.74
N PHE A 189 -21.67 -23.75 -13.25
CA PHE A 189 -21.00 -23.29 -12.05
C PHE A 189 -19.77 -22.46 -12.44
N VAL A 190 -19.75 -21.19 -12.05
CA VAL A 190 -18.64 -20.28 -12.28
C VAL A 190 -18.11 -19.87 -10.92
N ALA A 191 -16.78 -19.91 -10.76
CA ALA A 191 -16.10 -19.42 -9.59
C ALA A 191 -15.17 -18.27 -9.96
N THR A 192 -15.09 -17.25 -9.11
CA THR A 192 -14.14 -16.14 -9.26
C THR A 192 -13.43 -15.89 -7.94
N ALA A 193 -12.21 -15.36 -7.99
CA ALA A 193 -11.48 -14.92 -6.81
C ALA A 193 -10.97 -13.49 -6.99
N SER A 194 -10.90 -12.75 -5.90
CA SER A 194 -10.23 -11.46 -5.80
C SER A 194 -9.55 -11.35 -4.46
N ILE A 195 -8.38 -10.72 -4.41
CA ILE A 195 -7.64 -10.44 -3.18
C ILE A 195 -7.43 -8.94 -3.04
N ARG A 196 -7.38 -8.48 -1.79
CA ARG A 196 -6.95 -7.14 -1.38
C ARG A 196 -6.27 -7.25 -0.02
N ASP A 197 -5.55 -6.23 0.37
CA ASP A 197 -5.00 -6.05 1.71
C ASP A 197 -6.11 -5.87 2.78
#